data_AF-A0A3B9AQJ6-F1
#
_entry.id   AF-A0A3B9AQJ6-F1
#
_cell.length_a   1.000
_cell.length_b   1.000
_cell.length_c   1.000
_cell.angle_alpha   90.00
_cell.angle_beta   90.00
_cell.angle_gamma   90.00
#
_symmetry.space_group_name_H-M   'P 1'
#
loop_
_entity.id
_entity.type
_entity.pdbx_description
1 polymer ?
#
loop_
_entity_poly.entity_id
_entity_poly.type
_entity_poly.pdbx_seq_one_letter_code
_entity_poly.pdbx_strand_id
1 'polypeptide(L)'
;MRLIPVSIFLAFFSIPLIAQQPSPTPAGARPEGFSQRQQLKKQSLVSAVEPVNIGPTVFSCRVTDVEVNPADPTEMYVAYASGGLWHSTSNGTLFKPVFDHEASMTIGDIAVDWTNRVLWVGTGEANSSRSSYAGTGLYRSADNGKTWEWRGLPESHHIARVVLHPTDPNILWVAVLGHLYSSNEERGIYKTIDGGKNWVKTLYVNDNSGGIDLATAPDDPNVLMAATWERRRSAWDFDGAGEGSAIWKSTDGGNTWIKAMTGFPSGSNTGRIGLAVGKKNGQTVWYACLDNQNAKPAKEKMTDDALTKDQLRNISKADFLQISDEKLGTFLKQNGFPEKYNAKKVKDLVGKDKLKPVALVEYLEAANS
;
A
#
# COMPACT_ATOMS: atom_id res chain seq x y z
N MET A 1 -66.63 44.73 17.52
CA MET A 1 -66.12 43.37 17.23
C MET A 1 -64.61 43.47 17.13
N ARG A 2 -63.87 43.00 18.15
CA ARG A 2 -62.39 43.11 18.21
C ARG A 2 -61.78 41.95 17.43
N LEU A 3 -60.93 42.25 16.43
CA LEU A 3 -60.12 41.28 15.71
C LEU A 3 -58.85 40.99 16.52
N ILE A 4 -58.64 39.73 16.87
CA ILE A 4 -57.43 39.22 17.52
C ILE A 4 -56.48 38.76 16.39
N PRO A 5 -55.24 39.25 16.30
CA PRO A 5 -54.28 38.70 15.36
C PRO A 5 -53.70 37.41 15.95
N VAL A 6 -53.91 36.29 15.26
CA VAL A 6 -53.25 35.01 15.56
C VAL A 6 -51.84 35.08 14.98
N SER A 7 -50.85 35.30 15.84
CA SER A 7 -49.44 35.14 15.50
C SER A 7 -49.10 33.65 15.38
N ILE A 8 -48.92 33.16 14.16
CA ILE A 8 -48.41 31.81 13.89
C ILE A 8 -46.90 31.83 14.13
N PHE A 9 -46.47 31.22 15.23
CA PHE A 9 -45.06 30.95 15.51
C PHE A 9 -44.62 29.76 14.64
N LEU A 10 -43.90 30.02 13.55
CA LEU A 10 -43.22 28.99 12.76
C LEU A 10 -41.98 28.52 13.54
N ALA A 11 -42.11 27.39 14.23
CA ALA A 11 -40.96 26.68 14.79
C ALA A 11 -40.16 26.06 13.63
N PHE A 12 -39.06 26.71 13.23
CA PHE A 12 -38.06 26.10 12.38
C PHE A 12 -37.38 24.97 13.16
N PHE A 13 -37.86 23.73 12.99
CA PHE A 13 -37.08 22.55 13.31
C PHE A 13 -35.88 22.52 12.36
N SER A 14 -34.74 23.02 12.82
CA SER A 14 -33.45 22.75 12.21
C SER A 14 -33.20 21.24 12.33
N ILE A 15 -33.58 20.49 11.29
CA ILE A 15 -33.11 19.11 11.11
C ILE A 15 -31.62 19.24 10.82
N PRO A 16 -30.71 18.81 11.71
CA PRO A 16 -29.32 18.69 11.32
C PRO A 16 -29.26 17.75 10.12
N LEU A 17 -28.85 18.27 8.97
CA LEU A 17 -28.33 17.48 7.87
C LEU A 17 -27.07 16.78 8.40
N ILE A 18 -27.25 15.70 9.16
CA ILE A 18 -26.24 14.67 9.27
C ILE A 18 -26.19 14.10 7.86
N ALA A 19 -25.26 14.62 7.05
CA ALA A 19 -24.83 13.91 5.86
C ALA A 19 -24.35 12.54 6.35
N GLN A 20 -25.24 11.54 6.30
CA GLN A 20 -24.95 10.20 6.78
C GLN A 20 -23.80 9.67 5.94
N GLN A 21 -22.62 9.58 6.53
CA GLN A 21 -21.55 8.77 5.97
C GLN A 21 -22.13 7.35 5.86
N PRO A 22 -22.24 6.78 4.66
CA PRO A 22 -22.88 5.48 4.50
C PRO A 22 -22.12 4.46 5.36
N SER A 23 -22.86 3.68 6.14
CA SER A 23 -22.26 2.62 6.95
C SER A 23 -21.62 1.56 6.04
N PRO A 24 -20.49 0.96 6.44
CA PRO A 24 -19.90 -0.16 5.72
C PRO A 24 -20.90 -1.30 5.55
N THR A 25 -20.83 -2.02 4.43
CA THR A 25 -21.62 -3.24 4.22
C THR A 25 -21.26 -4.27 5.29
N PRO A 26 -22.22 -4.78 6.09
CA PRO A 26 -21.92 -5.74 7.15
C PRO A 26 -21.28 -7.03 6.63
N ALA A 27 -20.48 -7.67 7.47
CA ALA A 27 -19.80 -8.96 7.21
C ALA A 27 -20.70 -10.00 6.55
N GLY A 28 -21.87 -10.25 7.15
CA GLY A 28 -22.80 -11.32 6.73
C GLY A 28 -23.44 -11.08 5.36
N ALA A 29 -23.63 -9.81 4.97
CA ALA A 29 -24.28 -9.48 3.70
C ALA A 29 -23.38 -9.81 2.48
N ARG A 30 -22.06 -9.83 2.64
CA ARG A 30 -21.12 -10.13 1.54
C ARG A 30 -21.18 -11.61 1.09
N PRO A 31 -21.09 -12.61 1.99
CA PRO A 31 -21.35 -14.02 1.65
C PRO A 31 -22.75 -14.29 1.11
N GLU A 32 -23.78 -13.60 1.61
CA GLU A 32 -25.15 -13.70 1.11
C GLU A 32 -25.24 -13.24 -0.35
N GLY A 33 -24.68 -12.06 -0.67
CA GLY A 33 -24.62 -11.55 -2.03
C GLY A 33 -23.85 -12.48 -2.98
N PHE A 34 -22.76 -13.09 -2.52
CA PHE A 34 -22.03 -14.11 -3.30
C PHE A 34 -22.90 -15.34 -3.55
N SER A 35 -23.59 -15.86 -2.52
CA SER A 35 -24.47 -17.02 -2.64
C SER A 35 -25.63 -16.74 -3.59
N GLN A 36 -26.23 -15.55 -3.52
CA GLN A 36 -27.26 -15.10 -4.44
C GLN A 36 -26.73 -15.04 -5.88
N ARG A 37 -25.54 -14.47 -6.11
CA ARG A 37 -24.89 -14.46 -7.44
C ARG A 37 -24.73 -15.88 -8.00
N GLN A 38 -24.30 -16.83 -7.19
CA GLN A 38 -24.15 -18.22 -7.62
C GLN A 38 -25.49 -18.87 -7.99
N GLN A 39 -26.56 -18.59 -7.24
CA GLN A 39 -27.91 -19.07 -7.56
C GLN A 39 -28.42 -18.46 -8.88
N LEU A 40 -28.27 -17.15 -9.06
CA LEU A 40 -28.64 -16.46 -10.31
C LEU A 40 -27.88 -17.00 -11.51
N LYS A 41 -26.58 -17.29 -11.37
CA LYS A 41 -25.79 -17.93 -12.42
C LYS A 41 -26.35 -19.30 -12.82
N LYS A 42 -26.75 -20.13 -11.86
CA LYS A 42 -27.36 -21.45 -12.11
C LYS A 42 -28.73 -21.37 -12.79
N GLN A 43 -29.49 -20.31 -12.51
CA GLN A 43 -30.83 -20.08 -13.07
C GLN A 43 -30.81 -19.29 -14.39
N SER A 44 -29.64 -18.83 -14.83
CA SER A 44 -29.52 -18.00 -16.02
C SER A 44 -29.89 -18.76 -17.30
N LEU A 45 -30.75 -18.17 -18.12
CA LEU A 45 -31.13 -18.69 -19.44
C LEU A 45 -29.94 -18.82 -20.40
N VAL A 46 -28.86 -18.07 -20.16
CA VAL A 46 -27.63 -18.07 -20.95
C VAL A 46 -26.46 -18.69 -20.20
N SER A 47 -26.72 -19.50 -19.17
CA SER A 47 -25.68 -20.16 -18.36
C SER A 47 -24.76 -21.09 -19.15
N ALA A 48 -25.21 -21.61 -20.29
CA ALA A 48 -24.42 -22.43 -21.21
C ALA A 48 -23.58 -21.61 -22.21
N VAL A 49 -23.75 -20.29 -22.27
CA VAL A 49 -22.95 -19.42 -23.13
C VAL A 49 -21.68 -19.04 -22.38
N GLU A 50 -20.55 -19.65 -22.76
CA GLU A 50 -19.26 -19.35 -22.15
C GLU A 50 -18.72 -17.99 -22.64
N PRO A 51 -18.35 -17.07 -21.73
CA PRO A 51 -17.67 -15.84 -22.10
C PRO A 51 -16.31 -16.16 -22.74
N VAL A 52 -16.05 -15.58 -23.91
CA VAL A 52 -14.75 -15.67 -24.57
C VAL A 52 -13.86 -14.53 -24.10
N ASN A 53 -12.71 -14.86 -23.52
CA ASN A 53 -11.69 -13.88 -23.20
C ASN A 53 -11.03 -13.40 -24.50
N ILE A 54 -11.24 -12.13 -24.87
CA ILE A 54 -10.64 -11.51 -26.07
C ILE A 54 -9.27 -10.89 -25.80
N GLY A 55 -8.74 -11.06 -24.58
CA GLY A 55 -7.53 -10.42 -24.09
C GLY A 55 -7.72 -8.94 -23.76
N PRO A 56 -6.82 -8.36 -22.95
CA PRO A 56 -6.76 -6.92 -22.80
C PRO A 56 -6.17 -6.27 -24.06
N THR A 57 -6.78 -5.20 -24.55
CA THR A 57 -6.19 -4.31 -25.57
C THR A 57 -5.16 -3.35 -24.96
N VAL A 58 -5.22 -3.13 -23.65
CA VAL A 58 -4.23 -2.40 -22.83
C VAL A 58 -4.03 -3.17 -21.52
N PHE A 59 -2.80 -3.59 -21.24
CA PHE A 59 -2.47 -4.26 -19.97
C PHE A 59 -2.41 -3.22 -18.84
N SER A 60 -3.33 -3.29 -17.90
CA SER A 60 -3.29 -2.50 -16.67
C SER A 60 -3.80 -3.34 -15.52
N CYS A 61 -2.90 -3.80 -14.66
CA CYS A 61 -3.25 -4.20 -13.31
C CYS A 61 -2.02 -4.12 -12.41
N ARG A 62 -2.24 -3.95 -11.10
CA ARG A 62 -1.17 -3.91 -10.10
C ARG A 62 -0.96 -5.33 -9.59
N VAL A 63 0.23 -5.87 -9.82
CA VAL A 63 0.68 -7.09 -9.14
C VAL A 63 0.87 -6.74 -7.67
N THR A 64 0.22 -7.49 -6.79
CA THR A 64 0.36 -7.32 -5.33
C THR A 64 1.35 -8.28 -4.75
N ASP A 65 1.45 -9.48 -5.32
CA ASP A 65 2.33 -10.53 -4.84
C ASP A 65 2.65 -11.56 -5.93
N VAL A 66 3.81 -12.21 -5.79
CA VAL A 66 4.30 -13.26 -6.70
C VAL A 66 4.96 -14.35 -5.86
N GLU A 67 4.44 -15.57 -6.00
CA GLU A 67 5.01 -16.76 -5.38
C GLU A 67 5.63 -17.63 -6.47
N VAL A 68 6.93 -17.88 -6.37
CA VAL A 68 7.70 -18.65 -7.37
C VAL A 68 8.11 -19.99 -6.76
N ASN A 69 7.94 -21.08 -7.52
CA ASN A 69 8.31 -22.40 -7.04
C ASN A 69 9.84 -22.51 -6.88
N PRO A 70 10.36 -22.76 -5.67
CA PRO A 70 11.80 -22.84 -5.45
C PRO A 70 12.47 -24.04 -6.13
N ALA A 71 11.71 -25.09 -6.47
CA ALA A 71 12.21 -26.27 -7.18
C ALA A 71 12.08 -26.14 -8.71
N ASP A 72 11.18 -25.30 -9.20
CA ASP A 72 10.98 -25.03 -10.63
C ASP A 72 10.59 -23.57 -10.87
N PRO A 73 11.55 -22.66 -11.09
CA PRO A 73 11.28 -21.23 -11.27
C PRO A 73 10.41 -20.87 -12.49
N THR A 74 10.09 -21.84 -13.38
CA THR A 74 9.15 -21.61 -14.48
C THR A 74 7.69 -21.66 -14.01
N GLU A 75 7.45 -22.21 -12.83
CA GLU A 75 6.17 -22.26 -12.16
C GLU A 75 6.01 -21.11 -11.15
N MET A 76 4.91 -20.36 -11.26
CA MET A 76 4.63 -19.22 -10.40
C MET A 76 3.13 -18.94 -10.28
N TYR A 77 2.76 -18.34 -9.15
CA TYR A 77 1.48 -17.70 -8.94
C TYR A 77 1.65 -16.18 -8.91
N VAL A 78 0.72 -15.46 -9.54
CA VAL A 78 0.73 -14.00 -9.59
C VAL A 78 -0.62 -13.48 -9.14
N ALA A 79 -0.60 -12.68 -8.06
CA ALA A 79 -1.77 -12.06 -7.48
C ALA A 79 -1.91 -10.61 -7.94
N TYR A 80 -3.15 -10.20 -8.19
CA TYR A 80 -3.45 -8.85 -8.65
C TYR A 80 -4.42 -8.11 -7.72
N ALA A 81 -4.18 -6.81 -7.56
CA ALA A 81 -5.00 -5.91 -6.76
C ALA A 81 -6.49 -5.90 -7.17
N SER A 82 -6.76 -6.12 -8.45
CA SER A 82 -8.12 -6.16 -9.03
C SER A 82 -8.18 -7.07 -10.25
N GLY A 83 -7.55 -8.24 -10.16
CA GLY A 83 -7.41 -9.15 -11.31
C GLY A 83 -7.43 -10.64 -10.95
N GLY A 84 -7.68 -11.01 -9.70
CA GLY A 84 -7.66 -12.40 -9.27
C GLY A 84 -6.25 -13.00 -9.14
N LEU A 85 -6.21 -14.33 -9.06
CA LEU A 85 -4.98 -15.14 -8.92
C LEU A 85 -4.76 -15.93 -10.20
N TRP A 86 -3.52 -15.88 -10.69
CA TRP A 86 -3.12 -16.55 -11.92
C TRP A 86 -1.98 -17.52 -11.66
N HIS A 87 -2.02 -18.67 -12.33
CA HIS A 87 -0.98 -19.69 -12.28
C HIS A 87 -0.31 -19.81 -13.65
N SER A 88 1.02 -19.83 -13.67
CA SER A 88 1.85 -20.10 -14.84
C SER A 88 2.75 -21.28 -14.55
N THR A 89 2.92 -22.17 -15.54
CA THR A 89 3.95 -23.22 -15.60
C THR A 89 4.85 -23.03 -16.83
N SER A 90 4.96 -21.80 -17.32
CA SER A 90 5.53 -21.46 -18.62
C SER A 90 6.45 -20.24 -18.54
N ASN A 91 7.03 -20.01 -17.36
CA ASN A 91 7.89 -18.86 -17.07
C ASN A 91 7.23 -17.50 -17.41
N GLY A 92 5.93 -17.39 -17.14
CA GLY A 92 5.16 -16.15 -17.33
C GLY A 92 4.72 -15.87 -18.77
N THR A 93 4.78 -16.85 -19.69
CA THR A 93 4.29 -16.66 -21.07
C THR A 93 2.79 -16.97 -21.22
N LEU A 94 2.27 -17.90 -20.43
CA LEU A 94 0.86 -18.29 -20.36
C LEU A 94 0.41 -18.34 -18.90
N PHE A 95 -0.79 -17.81 -18.66
CA PHE A 95 -1.41 -17.79 -17.34
C PHE A 95 -2.82 -18.37 -17.40
N LYS A 96 -3.19 -19.11 -16.35
CA LYS A 96 -4.55 -19.60 -16.12
C LYS A 96 -5.11 -18.96 -14.85
N PRO A 97 -6.33 -18.41 -14.88
CA PRO A 97 -6.95 -17.94 -13.66
C PRO A 97 -7.33 -19.12 -12.77
N VAL A 98 -7.11 -19.01 -11.47
CA VAL A 98 -7.40 -20.07 -10.50
C VAL A 98 -8.33 -19.63 -9.36
N PHE A 99 -8.78 -18.37 -9.35
CA PHE A 99 -9.60 -17.80 -8.26
C PHE A 99 -10.85 -17.03 -8.75
N ASP A 100 -11.22 -17.17 -10.03
CA ASP A 100 -12.29 -16.37 -10.68
C ASP A 100 -13.72 -16.68 -10.20
N HIS A 101 -13.89 -17.72 -9.39
CA HIS A 101 -15.20 -18.19 -8.95
C HIS A 101 -15.52 -17.85 -7.51
N GLU A 102 -14.59 -17.22 -6.80
CA GLU A 102 -14.75 -16.82 -5.40
C GLU A 102 -15.39 -15.43 -5.26
N ALA A 103 -15.65 -15.05 -4.01
CA ALA A 103 -16.43 -13.86 -3.68
C ALA A 103 -15.69 -12.53 -3.89
N SER A 104 -14.36 -12.59 -3.98
CA SER A 104 -13.51 -11.42 -4.22
C SER A 104 -12.57 -11.68 -5.38
N MET A 105 -12.31 -10.64 -6.18
CA MET A 105 -11.25 -10.62 -7.19
C MET A 105 -10.07 -9.74 -6.79
N THR A 106 -10.17 -9.04 -5.66
CA THR A 106 -9.07 -8.24 -5.12
C THR A 106 -8.24 -9.12 -4.19
N ILE A 107 -6.95 -9.20 -4.49
CA ILE A 107 -6.01 -9.99 -3.70
C ILE A 107 -5.00 -9.03 -3.09
N GLY A 108 -4.72 -9.22 -1.81
CA GLY A 108 -3.70 -8.46 -1.10
C GLY A 108 -2.39 -9.21 -0.99
N ASP A 109 -2.45 -10.51 -0.69
CA ASP A 109 -1.26 -11.35 -0.53
C ASP A 109 -1.62 -12.82 -0.79
N ILE A 110 -0.65 -13.61 -1.23
CA ILE A 110 -0.78 -15.07 -1.33
C ILE A 110 0.36 -15.73 -0.58
N ALA A 111 0.16 -16.99 -0.20
CA ALA A 111 1.25 -17.79 0.34
C ALA A 111 1.11 -19.23 -0.13
N VAL A 112 2.23 -19.85 -0.51
CA VAL A 112 2.23 -21.18 -1.12
C VAL A 112 3.14 -22.12 -0.35
N ASP A 113 2.56 -23.22 0.13
CA ASP A 113 3.32 -24.40 0.50
C ASP A 113 3.54 -25.25 -0.76
N TRP A 114 4.69 -25.05 -1.38
CA TRP A 114 5.08 -25.73 -2.62
C TRP A 114 5.23 -27.24 -2.48
N THR A 115 5.52 -27.73 -1.27
CA THR A 115 5.71 -29.17 -1.00
C THR A 115 4.36 -29.87 -0.98
N ASN A 116 3.39 -29.31 -0.26
CA ASN A 116 2.06 -29.91 -0.09
C ASN A 116 1.03 -29.40 -1.10
N ARG A 117 1.40 -28.45 -1.97
CA ARG A 117 0.52 -27.80 -2.96
C ARG A 117 -0.70 -27.14 -2.30
N VAL A 118 -0.48 -26.56 -1.13
CA VAL A 118 -1.49 -25.79 -0.37
C VAL A 118 -1.28 -24.32 -0.65
N LEU A 119 -2.36 -23.61 -0.98
CA LEU A 119 -2.35 -22.18 -1.25
C LEU A 119 -3.23 -21.46 -0.26
N TRP A 120 -2.81 -20.27 0.13
CA TRP A 120 -3.59 -19.31 0.88
C TRP A 120 -3.73 -18.02 0.10
N VAL A 121 -4.93 -17.45 0.11
CA VAL A 121 -5.25 -16.18 -0.54
C VAL A 121 -5.85 -15.24 0.49
N GLY A 122 -5.15 -14.15 0.77
CA GLY A 122 -5.67 -13.00 1.49
C GLY A 122 -6.34 -12.04 0.53
N THR A 123 -7.65 -11.84 0.68
CA THR A 123 -8.39 -10.95 -0.23
C THR A 123 -8.40 -9.49 0.26
N GLY A 124 -8.54 -8.56 -0.68
CA GLY A 124 -8.52 -7.12 -0.43
C GLY A 124 -7.12 -6.54 -0.42
N GLU A 125 -6.78 -5.79 -1.47
CA GLU A 125 -5.43 -5.23 -1.62
C GLU A 125 -5.13 -4.12 -0.62
N ALA A 126 -3.88 -4.04 -0.13
CA ALA A 126 -3.49 -3.14 0.96
C ALA A 126 -2.80 -1.84 0.50
N ASN A 127 -2.84 -1.49 -0.79
CA ASN A 127 -2.13 -0.31 -1.31
C ASN A 127 -2.82 1.00 -0.96
N SER A 128 -4.09 0.98 -0.57
CA SER A 128 -4.82 2.18 -0.11
C SER A 128 -5.01 3.24 -1.19
N SER A 129 -4.95 2.84 -2.46
CA SER A 129 -5.34 3.64 -3.62
C SER A 129 -6.84 3.96 -3.59
N ARG A 130 -7.29 4.91 -4.43
CA ARG A 130 -8.72 5.19 -4.61
C ARG A 130 -9.50 4.00 -5.19
N SER A 131 -8.82 3.11 -5.91
CA SER A 131 -9.36 1.89 -6.52
C SER A 131 -9.00 0.63 -5.72
N SER A 132 -8.98 0.73 -4.39
CA SER A 132 -8.77 -0.41 -3.49
C SER A 132 -10.12 -0.86 -2.95
N TYR A 133 -10.52 -2.08 -3.29
CA TYR A 133 -11.80 -2.64 -2.86
C TYR A 133 -11.58 -3.65 -1.74
N ALA A 134 -12.54 -3.69 -0.80
CA ALA A 134 -12.54 -4.64 0.29
C ALA A 134 -12.65 -6.08 -0.25
N GLY A 135 -11.86 -6.98 0.32
CA GLY A 135 -11.98 -8.42 0.18
C GLY A 135 -13.01 -9.02 1.12
N THR A 136 -13.02 -10.34 1.20
CA THR A 136 -13.96 -11.17 1.96
C THR A 136 -13.26 -12.10 2.97
N GLY A 137 -11.97 -11.88 3.24
CA GLY A 137 -11.16 -12.65 4.20
C GLY A 137 -10.17 -13.60 3.52
N LEU A 138 -9.91 -14.73 4.18
CA LEU A 138 -8.96 -15.74 3.71
C LEU A 138 -9.63 -16.91 3.01
N TYR A 139 -8.93 -17.44 2.03
CA TYR A 139 -9.27 -18.68 1.32
C TYR A 139 -8.09 -19.62 1.32
N ARG A 140 -8.37 -20.92 1.34
CA ARG A 140 -7.38 -21.99 1.27
C ARG A 140 -7.73 -22.95 0.15
N SER A 141 -6.72 -23.37 -0.60
CA SER A 141 -6.80 -24.50 -1.52
C SER A 141 -5.83 -25.59 -1.08
N ALA A 142 -6.25 -26.85 -1.17
CA ALA A 142 -5.41 -28.02 -0.90
C ALA A 142 -5.14 -28.88 -2.14
N ASP A 143 -5.49 -28.37 -3.31
CA ASP A 143 -5.46 -29.09 -4.58
C ASP A 143 -4.89 -28.23 -5.71
N ASN A 144 -3.91 -27.39 -5.37
CA ASN A 144 -3.20 -26.54 -6.29
C ASN A 144 -4.04 -25.41 -6.93
N GLY A 145 -5.01 -24.87 -6.20
CA GLY A 145 -5.89 -23.80 -6.64
C GLY A 145 -7.07 -24.27 -7.50
N LYS A 146 -7.42 -25.57 -7.48
CA LYS A 146 -8.58 -26.08 -8.23
C LYS A 146 -9.89 -25.85 -7.47
N THR A 147 -9.86 -26.03 -6.15
CA THR A 147 -10.98 -25.74 -5.25
C THR A 147 -10.52 -24.88 -4.09
N TRP A 148 -11.44 -24.05 -3.59
CA TRP A 148 -11.17 -23.10 -2.52
C TRP A 148 -12.19 -23.24 -1.40
N GLU A 149 -11.69 -23.12 -0.17
CA GLU A 149 -12.46 -23.09 1.05
C GLU A 149 -12.26 -21.75 1.73
N TRP A 150 -13.35 -21.09 2.11
CA TRP A 150 -13.26 -19.89 2.93
C TRP A 150 -12.78 -20.25 4.34
N ARG A 151 -11.88 -19.42 4.88
CA ARG A 151 -11.16 -19.66 6.15
C ARG A 151 -11.21 -18.46 7.10
N GLY A 152 -12.27 -17.64 7.05
CA GLY A 152 -12.52 -16.64 8.08
C GLY A 152 -11.98 -15.23 7.78
N LEU A 153 -11.98 -14.41 8.83
CA LEU A 153 -11.65 -12.97 8.82
C LEU A 153 -12.52 -12.12 7.86
N PRO A 154 -13.86 -12.20 7.94
CA PRO A 154 -14.73 -11.49 6.99
C PRO A 154 -14.52 -9.97 7.07
N GLU A 155 -14.42 -9.38 8.26
CA GLU A 155 -14.22 -7.94 8.49
C GLU A 155 -12.75 -7.49 8.34
N SER A 156 -11.87 -8.35 7.83
CA SER A 156 -10.48 -7.94 7.56
C SER A 156 -10.40 -6.81 6.54
N HIS A 157 -11.29 -6.83 5.53
CA HIS A 157 -11.35 -6.00 4.32
C HIS A 157 -10.07 -5.96 3.48
N HIS A 158 -8.90 -5.88 4.07
CA HIS A 158 -7.61 -5.78 3.41
C HIS A 158 -6.62 -6.66 4.16
N ILE A 159 -6.28 -7.81 3.58
CA ILE A 159 -5.20 -8.67 4.05
C ILE A 159 -3.90 -8.20 3.40
N ALA A 160 -2.95 -7.75 4.20
CA ALA A 160 -1.71 -7.17 3.68
C ALA A 160 -0.55 -8.16 3.59
N ARG A 161 -0.60 -9.25 4.39
CA ARG A 161 0.43 -10.29 4.42
C ARG A 161 -0.13 -11.59 5.00
N VAL A 162 0.29 -12.73 4.47
CA VAL A 162 0.02 -14.08 4.93
C VAL A 162 1.37 -14.80 5.02
N VAL A 163 1.72 -15.27 6.20
CA VAL A 163 3.01 -15.96 6.43
C VAL A 163 2.73 -17.36 6.95
N LEU A 164 3.25 -18.36 6.24
CA LEU A 164 3.16 -19.76 6.64
C LEU A 164 4.28 -20.10 7.63
N HIS A 165 3.99 -20.95 8.61
CA HIS A 165 5.06 -21.59 9.37
C HIS A 165 5.84 -22.55 8.45
N PRO A 166 7.19 -22.55 8.51
CA PRO A 166 8.02 -23.26 7.53
C PRO A 166 7.84 -24.78 7.53
N THR A 167 7.37 -25.36 8.64
CA THR A 167 7.26 -26.81 8.82
C THR A 167 5.93 -27.29 9.40
N ASP A 168 5.05 -26.39 9.84
CA ASP A 168 3.78 -26.77 10.49
C ASP A 168 2.61 -26.13 9.73
N PRO A 169 1.88 -26.90 8.91
CA PRO A 169 0.82 -26.33 8.07
C PRO A 169 -0.40 -25.82 8.87
N ASN A 170 -0.45 -26.06 10.18
CA ASN A 170 -1.53 -25.55 11.02
C ASN A 170 -1.25 -24.14 11.53
N ILE A 171 0.01 -23.69 11.51
CA ILE A 171 0.42 -22.40 12.05
C ILE A 171 0.60 -21.39 10.91
N LEU A 172 -0.17 -20.32 10.97
CA LEU A 172 -0.05 -19.20 10.05
C LEU A 172 -0.24 -17.89 10.81
N TRP A 173 0.34 -16.83 10.26
CA TRP A 173 0.12 -15.48 10.71
C TRP A 173 -0.36 -14.60 9.58
N VAL A 174 -1.22 -13.64 9.91
CA VAL A 174 -1.87 -12.78 8.93
C VAL A 174 -1.81 -11.34 9.41
N ALA A 175 -1.31 -10.45 8.56
CA ALA A 175 -1.38 -9.01 8.75
C ALA A 175 -2.68 -8.48 8.16
N VAL A 176 -3.57 -8.01 9.04
CA VAL A 176 -4.86 -7.45 8.69
C VAL A 176 -4.81 -5.93 8.82
N LEU A 177 -4.93 -5.25 7.68
CA LEU A 177 -4.87 -3.79 7.65
C LEU A 177 -6.20 -3.15 8.05
N GLY A 178 -7.32 -3.85 7.88
CA GLY A 178 -8.66 -3.36 8.18
C GLY A 178 -9.20 -2.37 7.16
N HIS A 179 -10.34 -1.76 7.46
CA HIS A 179 -11.12 -0.92 6.56
C HIS A 179 -10.32 0.30 6.05
N LEU A 180 -10.49 0.66 4.78
CA LEU A 180 -9.85 1.85 4.19
C LEU A 180 -10.62 3.15 4.47
N TYR A 181 -11.96 3.08 4.46
CA TYR A 181 -12.86 4.24 4.49
C TYR A 181 -13.60 4.43 5.83
N SER A 182 -13.35 3.56 6.80
CA SER A 182 -13.91 3.64 8.16
C SER A 182 -12.93 3.07 9.17
N SER A 183 -13.12 3.38 10.45
CA SER A 183 -12.47 2.66 11.54
C SER A 183 -13.11 1.27 11.70
N ASN A 184 -12.36 0.31 12.23
CA ASN A 184 -12.86 -1.02 12.60
C ASN A 184 -11.88 -1.72 13.57
N GLU A 185 -12.41 -2.62 14.39
CA GLU A 185 -11.62 -3.29 15.44
C GLU A 185 -10.77 -4.45 14.89
N GLU A 186 -11.10 -5.01 13.72
CA GLU A 186 -10.51 -6.23 13.14
C GLU A 186 -9.14 -6.03 12.50
N ARG A 187 -8.44 -4.98 12.92
CA ARG A 187 -7.07 -4.64 12.53
C ARG A 187 -6.04 -5.39 13.37
N GLY A 188 -4.85 -5.58 12.80
CA GLY A 188 -3.67 -6.03 13.52
C GLY A 188 -3.06 -7.31 12.98
N ILE A 189 -2.43 -8.10 13.85
CA ILE A 189 -1.85 -9.40 13.49
C ILE A 189 -2.72 -10.51 14.08
N TYR A 190 -3.06 -11.47 13.23
CA TYR A 190 -3.81 -12.67 13.59
C TYR A 190 -2.91 -13.89 13.46
N LYS A 191 -3.16 -14.88 14.32
CA LYS A 191 -2.50 -16.19 14.30
C LYS A 191 -3.54 -17.29 14.31
N THR A 192 -3.27 -18.36 13.58
CA THR A 192 -3.96 -19.65 13.72
C THR A 192 -2.95 -20.72 14.11
N ILE A 193 -3.44 -21.78 14.76
CA ILE A 193 -2.68 -22.99 15.11
C ILE A 193 -3.43 -24.26 14.71
N ASP A 194 -4.51 -24.13 13.94
CA ASP A 194 -5.40 -25.22 13.54
C ASP A 194 -5.74 -25.19 12.04
N GLY A 195 -4.87 -24.57 11.23
CA GLY A 195 -5.01 -24.50 9.79
C GLY A 195 -6.12 -23.53 9.35
N GLY A 196 -6.30 -22.43 10.11
CA GLY A 196 -7.26 -21.37 9.83
C GLY A 196 -8.71 -21.74 10.09
N LYS A 197 -8.97 -22.70 10.99
CA LYS A 197 -10.32 -22.94 11.50
C LYS A 197 -10.69 -21.88 12.53
N ASN A 198 -9.73 -21.49 13.37
CA ASN A 198 -9.85 -20.40 14.32
C ASN A 198 -8.69 -19.41 14.17
N TRP A 199 -8.98 -18.14 14.46
CA TRP A 199 -8.00 -17.05 14.41
C TRP A 199 -8.01 -16.28 15.73
N VAL A 200 -6.82 -16.02 16.25
CA VAL A 200 -6.60 -15.22 17.45
C VAL A 200 -5.91 -13.92 17.04
N LYS A 201 -6.48 -12.77 17.41
CA LYS A 201 -5.82 -11.47 17.25
C LYS A 201 -4.74 -11.34 18.31
N THR A 202 -3.48 -11.31 17.92
CA THR A 202 -2.32 -11.31 18.85
C THR A 202 -1.63 -9.96 18.95
N LEU A 203 -1.81 -9.09 17.95
CA LEU A 203 -1.40 -7.69 18.02
C LEU A 203 -2.58 -6.81 17.62
N TYR A 204 -2.91 -5.83 18.45
CA TYR A 204 -3.90 -4.78 18.18
C TYR A 204 -3.37 -3.47 18.75
N VAL A 205 -3.53 -2.39 17.98
CA VAL A 205 -3.05 -1.05 18.37
C VAL A 205 -4.24 -0.13 18.65
N ASN A 206 -5.09 0.08 17.64
CA ASN A 206 -6.35 0.83 17.70
C ASN A 206 -7.18 0.57 16.44
N ASP A 207 -8.37 1.19 16.33
CA ASP A 207 -9.31 0.98 15.23
C ASP A 207 -8.92 1.61 13.88
N ASN A 208 -7.77 2.28 13.81
CA ASN A 208 -7.26 2.93 12.59
C ASN A 208 -5.88 2.39 12.17
N SER A 209 -5.28 1.52 12.97
CA SER A 209 -3.91 1.01 12.78
C SER A 209 -3.91 -0.50 12.63
N GLY A 210 -3.62 -0.99 11.43
CA GLY A 210 -3.62 -2.43 11.12
C GLY A 210 -2.28 -2.96 10.69
N GLY A 211 -2.14 -4.29 10.65
CA GLY A 211 -0.94 -4.94 10.14
C GLY A 211 -0.77 -4.66 8.66
N ILE A 212 0.41 -4.21 8.25
CA ILE A 212 0.74 -3.93 6.84
C ILE A 212 1.86 -4.83 6.30
N ASP A 213 2.70 -5.35 7.17
CA ASP A 213 3.78 -6.25 6.79
C ASP A 213 4.09 -7.20 7.96
N LEU A 214 4.62 -8.38 7.63
CA LEU A 214 4.95 -9.43 8.57
C LEU A 214 5.98 -10.38 7.95
N ALA A 215 7.00 -10.75 8.72
CA ALA A 215 7.97 -11.76 8.32
C ALA A 215 8.49 -12.55 9.53
N THR A 216 8.86 -13.80 9.28
CA THR A 216 9.47 -14.73 10.24
C THR A 216 10.98 -14.79 10.02
N ALA A 217 11.76 -15.02 11.08
CA ALA A 217 13.19 -15.26 10.92
C ALA A 217 13.40 -16.58 10.17
N PRO A 218 14.36 -16.67 9.22
CA PRO A 218 14.60 -17.88 8.44
C PRO A 218 14.97 -19.12 9.27
N ASP A 219 15.58 -18.92 10.45
CA ASP A 219 16.10 -20.00 11.30
C ASP A 219 15.27 -20.28 12.55
N ASP A 220 14.34 -19.38 12.89
CA ASP A 220 13.52 -19.51 14.09
C ASP A 220 12.14 -18.88 13.84
N PRO A 221 11.11 -19.68 13.52
CA PRO A 221 9.78 -19.17 13.29
C PRO A 221 9.11 -18.59 14.55
N ASN A 222 9.74 -18.70 15.73
CA ASN A 222 9.28 -17.98 16.92
C ASN A 222 9.68 -16.51 16.91
N VAL A 223 10.66 -16.11 16.10
CA VAL A 223 11.07 -14.72 15.96
C VAL A 223 10.38 -14.11 14.74
N LEU A 224 9.50 -13.14 14.98
CA LEU A 224 8.78 -12.42 13.93
C LEU A 224 8.98 -10.91 14.07
N MET A 225 8.94 -10.23 12.93
CA MET A 225 8.74 -8.78 12.89
C MET A 225 7.44 -8.48 12.16
N ALA A 226 6.62 -7.64 12.75
CA ALA A 226 5.39 -7.12 12.17
C ALA A 226 5.48 -5.60 12.04
N ALA A 227 4.82 -5.05 11.03
CA ALA A 227 4.63 -3.62 10.88
C ALA A 227 3.13 -3.30 10.98
N THR A 228 2.78 -2.30 11.77
CA THR A 228 1.46 -1.68 11.75
C THR A 228 1.50 -0.36 11.00
N TRP A 229 0.39 0.02 10.40
CA TRP A 229 0.22 1.26 9.67
C TRP A 229 -1.11 1.91 10.02
N GLU A 230 -1.04 3.13 10.52
CA GLU A 230 -2.18 4.00 10.72
C GLU A 230 -2.53 4.68 9.39
N ARG A 231 -3.78 4.49 8.94
CA ARG A 231 -4.27 5.11 7.71
C ARG A 231 -5.77 5.35 7.75
N ARG A 232 -6.20 6.39 7.07
CA ARG A 232 -7.60 6.66 6.76
C ARG A 232 -7.72 7.33 5.41
N ARG A 233 -8.71 6.89 4.62
CA ARG A 233 -9.07 7.57 3.38
C ARG A 233 -10.47 8.16 3.48
N SER A 234 -10.57 9.38 3.00
CA SER A 234 -11.83 10.08 2.74
C SER A 234 -11.93 10.39 1.24
N ALA A 235 -13.09 10.85 0.77
CA ALA A 235 -13.25 11.20 -0.64
C ALA A 235 -12.30 12.34 -1.08
N TRP A 236 -11.97 13.24 -0.15
CA TRP A 236 -11.13 14.42 -0.38
C TRP A 236 -9.72 14.31 0.18
N ASP A 237 -9.38 13.25 0.91
CA ASP A 237 -8.13 13.21 1.68
C ASP A 237 -7.59 11.79 1.88
N PHE A 238 -6.29 11.70 2.11
CA PHE A 238 -5.61 10.48 2.52
C PHE A 238 -4.63 10.78 3.65
N ASP A 239 -5.01 10.37 4.85
CA ASP A 239 -4.14 10.36 5.99
C ASP A 239 -3.43 8.99 6.03
N GLY A 240 -2.12 9.00 5.88
CA GLY A 240 -1.30 7.80 5.73
C GLY A 240 -0.19 7.70 6.76
N ALA A 241 -0.30 8.43 7.86
CA ALA A 241 0.67 8.40 8.95
C ALA A 241 -0.03 8.51 10.31
N GLY A 242 0.65 8.07 11.36
CA GLY A 242 0.11 8.17 12.71
C GLY A 242 0.95 7.45 13.76
N GLU A 243 0.60 7.66 15.03
CA GLU A 243 1.35 7.08 16.17
C GLU A 243 1.20 5.56 16.28
N GLY A 244 0.13 5.02 15.66
CA GLY A 244 -0.09 3.58 15.54
C GLY A 244 0.75 2.90 14.47
N SER A 245 1.47 3.65 13.63
CA SER A 245 2.46 3.08 12.70
C SER A 245 3.75 2.73 13.45
N ALA A 246 4.12 1.44 13.44
CA ALA A 246 5.29 0.97 14.18
C ALA A 246 5.79 -0.40 13.72
N ILE A 247 7.03 -0.73 14.08
CA ILE A 247 7.60 -2.07 14.00
C ILE A 247 7.41 -2.76 15.36
N TRP A 248 7.10 -4.05 15.32
CA TRP A 248 6.87 -4.90 16.48
C TRP A 248 7.68 -6.18 16.33
N LYS A 249 8.27 -6.64 17.43
CA LYS A 249 9.02 -7.89 17.50
C LYS A 249 8.28 -8.88 18.37
N SER A 250 8.18 -10.12 17.91
CA SER A 250 7.84 -11.28 18.73
C SER A 250 9.03 -12.23 18.82
N THR A 251 9.16 -12.93 19.94
CA THR A 251 10.13 -14.00 20.16
C THR A 251 9.46 -15.28 20.69
N ASP A 252 8.13 -15.37 20.59
CA ASP A 252 7.32 -16.48 21.09
C ASP A 252 6.32 -17.00 20.04
N GLY A 253 6.64 -16.82 18.75
CA GLY A 253 5.80 -17.27 17.65
C GLY A 253 4.58 -16.39 17.45
N GLY A 254 4.68 -15.09 17.73
CA GLY A 254 3.63 -14.10 17.49
C GLY A 254 2.49 -14.18 18.50
N ASN A 255 2.74 -14.74 19.69
CA ASN A 255 1.76 -14.73 20.79
C ASN A 255 1.80 -13.39 21.52
N THR A 256 2.98 -12.83 21.73
CA THR A 256 3.19 -11.49 22.30
C THR A 256 4.13 -10.65 21.44
N TRP A 257 4.01 -9.32 21.58
CA TRP A 257 4.69 -8.35 20.72
C TRP A 257 5.25 -7.19 21.53
N ILE A 258 6.48 -6.79 21.21
CA ILE A 258 7.18 -5.66 21.82
C ILE A 258 7.48 -4.63 20.72
N LYS A 259 7.13 -3.36 20.96
CA LYS A 259 7.41 -2.26 20.02
C LYS A 259 8.93 -2.09 19.82
N ALA A 260 9.39 -2.06 18.57
CA ALA A 260 10.81 -2.09 18.18
C ALA A 260 11.19 -0.89 17.29
N MET A 261 10.99 0.33 17.81
CA MET A 261 11.18 1.58 17.07
C MET A 261 12.51 2.30 17.34
N THR A 262 13.40 1.70 18.13
CA THR A 262 14.70 2.33 18.46
C THR A 262 15.50 2.61 17.20
N GLY A 263 15.88 3.88 16.99
CA GLY A 263 16.62 4.32 15.81
C GLY A 263 15.76 4.66 14.59
N PHE A 264 14.44 4.51 14.66
CA PHE A 264 13.51 4.92 13.61
C PHE A 264 12.79 6.23 13.96
N PRO A 265 12.41 7.05 12.95
CA PRO A 265 11.43 8.10 13.14
C PRO A 265 10.14 7.54 13.73
N SER A 266 9.56 8.26 14.69
CA SER A 266 8.33 7.87 15.38
C SER A 266 7.43 9.08 15.62
N GLY A 267 6.13 8.85 15.87
CA GLY A 267 5.14 9.89 16.13
C GLY A 267 4.13 10.02 14.99
N SER A 268 3.35 11.10 15.00
CA SER A 268 2.20 11.31 14.09
C SER A 268 2.54 11.31 12.60
N ASN A 269 3.81 11.55 12.23
CA ASN A 269 4.26 11.56 10.83
C ASN A 269 4.92 10.23 10.40
N THR A 270 4.72 9.16 11.18
CA THR A 270 5.21 7.83 10.84
C THR A 270 4.22 7.15 9.90
N GLY A 271 4.64 6.95 8.65
CA GLY A 271 3.81 6.37 7.61
C GLY A 271 3.94 4.86 7.48
N ARG A 272 3.66 4.37 6.28
CA ARG A 272 3.72 2.94 5.93
C ARG A 272 5.13 2.37 6.13
N ILE A 273 5.20 1.14 6.63
CA ILE A 273 6.46 0.42 6.84
C ILE A 273 6.44 -0.88 6.06
N GLY A 274 7.52 -1.18 5.35
CA GLY A 274 7.79 -2.48 4.72
C GLY A 274 8.97 -3.18 5.41
N LEU A 275 8.89 -4.50 5.51
CA LEU A 275 9.87 -5.35 6.17
C LEU A 275 10.47 -6.35 5.18
N ALA A 276 11.74 -6.68 5.36
CA ALA A 276 12.39 -7.79 4.70
C ALA A 276 13.38 -8.46 5.64
N VAL A 277 13.66 -9.72 5.39
CA VAL A 277 14.60 -10.52 6.19
C VAL A 277 15.45 -11.38 5.26
N GLY A 278 16.71 -11.57 5.64
CA GLY A 278 17.62 -12.45 4.92
C GLY A 278 18.76 -12.91 5.81
N LYS A 279 19.73 -13.60 5.20
CA LYS A 279 20.96 -14.00 5.87
C LYS A 279 22.16 -13.26 5.29
N LYS A 280 23.04 -12.80 6.19
CA LYS A 280 24.36 -12.27 5.84
C LYS A 280 25.39 -12.95 6.75
N ASN A 281 26.35 -13.65 6.16
CA ASN A 281 27.40 -14.40 6.89
C ASN A 281 26.81 -15.34 7.96
N GLY A 282 25.73 -16.04 7.64
CA GLY A 282 25.05 -16.96 8.56
C GLY A 282 24.19 -16.30 9.64
N GLN A 283 24.13 -14.97 9.71
CA GLN A 283 23.31 -14.23 10.67
C GLN A 283 22.04 -13.70 10.00
N THR A 284 20.92 -13.77 10.71
CA THR A 284 19.67 -13.13 10.30
C THR A 284 19.81 -11.61 10.32
N VAL A 285 19.51 -10.96 9.20
CA VAL A 285 19.48 -9.51 9.06
C VAL A 285 18.08 -9.07 8.69
N TRP A 286 17.55 -8.13 9.45
CA TRP A 286 16.26 -7.49 9.21
C TRP A 286 16.46 -6.15 8.52
N TYR A 287 15.61 -5.86 7.55
CA TYR A 287 15.54 -4.59 6.84
C TYR A 287 14.15 -3.99 7.03
N ALA A 288 14.09 -2.68 7.18
CA ALA A 288 12.84 -1.94 7.23
C ALA A 288 12.93 -0.69 6.35
N CYS A 289 11.88 -0.43 5.58
CA CYS A 289 11.68 0.81 4.85
C CYS A 289 10.48 1.52 5.47
N LEU A 290 10.70 2.73 6.01
CA LEU A 290 9.68 3.49 6.73
C LEU A 290 9.44 4.81 6.00
N ASP A 291 8.18 5.09 5.69
CA ASP A 291 7.74 6.38 5.19
C ASP A 291 7.78 7.43 6.31
N ASN A 292 8.70 8.38 6.20
CA ASN A 292 8.90 9.44 7.20
C ASN A 292 8.36 10.76 6.65
N GLN A 293 7.18 11.16 7.12
CA GLN A 293 6.48 12.36 6.66
C GLN A 293 6.83 13.61 7.49
N ASN A 294 7.84 13.53 8.36
CA ASN A 294 8.31 14.70 9.09
C ASN A 294 8.79 15.78 8.12
N ALA A 295 8.52 17.03 8.48
CA ALA A 295 9.03 18.16 7.73
C ALA A 295 10.55 18.06 7.60
N LYS A 296 11.06 18.22 6.37
CA LYS A 296 12.50 18.33 6.16
C LYS A 296 13.01 19.53 6.97
N PRO A 297 14.22 19.44 7.55
CA PRO A 297 14.87 20.60 8.12
C PRO A 297 14.81 21.76 7.13
N ALA A 298 14.49 22.97 7.62
CA ALA A 298 14.51 24.14 6.77
C ALA A 298 15.87 24.22 6.09
N LYS A 299 15.89 24.34 4.76
CA LYS A 299 17.12 24.71 4.05
C LYS A 299 17.59 26.04 4.66
N GLU A 300 18.88 26.15 4.95
CA GLU A 300 19.45 27.41 5.44
C GLU A 300 18.94 28.56 4.57
N LYS A 301 18.34 29.57 5.21
CA LYS A 301 17.88 30.76 4.50
C LYS A 301 19.07 31.33 3.75
N MET A 302 18.88 31.58 2.45
CA MET A 302 19.83 32.32 1.64
C MET A 302 20.23 33.58 2.39
N THR A 303 21.52 33.74 2.65
CA THR A 303 22.08 35.05 2.99
C THR A 303 21.65 36.03 1.89
N ASP A 304 21.38 37.29 2.22
CA ASP A 304 20.94 38.33 1.25
C ASP A 304 21.87 38.48 0.02
N ASP A 305 23.06 37.86 0.08
CA ASP A 305 24.10 37.87 -0.95
C ASP A 305 24.03 36.70 -1.97
N ALA A 306 23.07 35.77 -1.82
CA ALA A 306 22.98 34.57 -2.63
C ALA A 306 22.28 34.82 -3.98
N LEU A 307 22.83 34.23 -5.05
CA LEU A 307 22.34 34.40 -6.42
C LEU A 307 20.92 33.79 -6.57
N THR A 308 19.96 34.57 -7.05
CA THR A 308 18.57 34.13 -7.25
C THR A 308 18.26 33.88 -8.72
N LYS A 309 17.20 33.10 -9.00
CA LYS A 309 16.72 32.88 -10.37
C LYS A 309 16.30 34.19 -11.05
N ASP A 310 15.73 35.13 -10.31
CA ASP A 310 15.23 36.40 -10.85
C ASP A 310 16.39 37.31 -11.27
N GLN A 311 17.50 37.29 -10.53
CA GLN A 311 18.74 37.97 -10.93
C GLN A 311 19.30 37.42 -12.25
N LEU A 312 19.11 36.14 -12.54
CA LEU A 312 19.58 35.49 -13.77
C LEU A 312 18.65 35.67 -14.98
N ARG A 313 17.38 36.04 -14.75
CA ARG A 313 16.36 36.12 -15.81
C ARG A 313 16.70 37.15 -16.88
N ASN A 314 17.21 38.32 -16.47
CA ASN A 314 17.50 39.46 -17.34
C ASN A 314 18.98 39.90 -17.30
N ILE A 315 19.87 39.08 -16.75
CA ILE A 315 21.30 39.42 -16.65
C ILE A 315 21.96 39.48 -18.03
N SER A 316 22.83 40.46 -18.24
CA SER A 316 23.62 40.53 -19.47
C SER A 316 24.68 39.42 -19.49
N LYS A 317 25.15 39.04 -20.69
CA LYS A 317 26.27 38.10 -20.83
C LYS A 317 27.52 38.60 -20.07
N ALA A 318 27.80 39.90 -20.14
CA ALA A 318 28.95 40.48 -19.48
C ALA A 318 28.86 40.35 -17.96
N ASP A 319 27.71 40.70 -17.38
CA ASP A 319 27.49 40.65 -15.93
C ASP A 319 27.43 39.20 -15.43
N PHE A 320 26.86 38.28 -16.21
CA PHE A 320 26.85 36.86 -15.87
C PHE A 320 28.26 36.28 -15.72
N LEU A 321 29.18 36.67 -16.61
CA LEU A 321 30.57 36.20 -16.55
C LEU A 321 31.33 36.76 -15.34
N GLN A 322 30.86 37.86 -14.74
CA GLN A 322 31.44 38.46 -13.53
C GLN A 322 30.95 37.80 -12.22
N ILE A 323 29.85 37.03 -12.23
CA ILE A 323 29.40 36.27 -11.04
C ILE A 323 30.53 35.35 -10.58
N SER A 324 30.90 35.33 -9.29
CA SER A 324 31.98 34.44 -8.83
C SER A 324 31.65 32.96 -9.07
N ASP A 325 32.67 32.14 -9.33
CA ASP A 325 32.47 30.69 -9.54
C ASP A 325 31.84 30.01 -8.31
N GLU A 326 32.11 30.55 -7.12
CA GLU A 326 31.51 30.10 -5.85
C GLU A 326 30.00 30.41 -5.80
N LYS A 327 29.58 31.64 -6.11
CA LYS A 327 28.16 32.03 -6.12
C LYS A 327 27.38 31.24 -7.17
N LEU A 328 27.91 31.13 -8.39
CA LEU A 328 27.27 30.36 -9.46
C LEU A 328 27.27 28.87 -9.16
N GLY A 329 28.36 28.31 -8.64
CA GLY A 329 28.47 26.89 -8.27
C GLY A 329 27.49 26.50 -7.16
N THR A 330 27.34 27.37 -6.15
CA THR A 330 26.37 27.20 -5.07
C THR A 330 24.94 27.20 -5.61
N PHE A 331 24.60 28.17 -6.47
CA PHE A 331 23.30 28.22 -7.14
C PHE A 331 22.98 26.95 -7.93
N LEU A 332 23.93 26.47 -8.75
CA LEU A 332 23.75 25.27 -9.58
C LEU A 332 23.54 24.02 -8.71
N LYS A 333 24.34 23.85 -7.65
CA LYS A 333 24.23 22.70 -6.74
C LYS A 333 22.90 22.71 -5.97
N GLN A 334 22.50 23.85 -5.43
CA GLN A 334 21.29 23.98 -4.63
C GLN A 334 20.00 23.75 -5.44
N ASN A 335 20.04 24.04 -6.74
CA ASN A 335 18.94 23.85 -7.66
C ASN A 335 19.02 22.54 -8.48
N GLY A 336 19.91 21.61 -8.11
CA GLY A 336 19.92 20.25 -8.66
C GLY A 336 20.37 20.15 -10.13
N PHE A 337 21.21 21.07 -10.60
CA PHE A 337 21.80 20.94 -11.94
C PHE A 337 22.76 19.73 -12.00
N PRO A 338 22.83 19.00 -13.13
CA PRO A 338 23.77 17.91 -13.30
C PRO A 338 25.23 18.36 -13.08
N GLU A 339 26.04 17.55 -12.36
CA GLU A 339 27.41 17.90 -11.96
C GLU A 339 28.34 18.29 -13.12
N LYS A 340 28.08 17.77 -14.33
CA LYS A 340 28.81 18.13 -15.56
C LYS A 340 28.69 19.61 -15.93
N TYR A 341 27.68 20.32 -15.43
CA TYR A 341 27.46 21.75 -15.63
C TYR A 341 27.87 22.55 -14.39
N ASN A 342 29.14 22.47 -14.01
CA ASN A 342 29.70 23.33 -12.96
C ASN A 342 29.90 24.79 -13.42
N ALA A 343 30.19 25.69 -12.49
CA ALA A 343 30.30 27.14 -12.76
C ALA A 343 31.25 27.46 -13.93
N LYS A 344 32.44 26.85 -13.97
CA LYS A 344 33.43 27.05 -15.03
C LYS A 344 32.90 26.59 -16.39
N LYS A 345 32.23 25.44 -16.44
CA LYS A 345 31.63 24.90 -17.68
C LYS A 345 30.49 25.77 -18.17
N VAL A 346 29.61 26.20 -17.28
CA VAL A 346 28.46 27.05 -17.61
C VAL A 346 28.94 28.41 -18.13
N LYS A 347 29.92 29.03 -17.47
CA LYS A 347 30.54 30.28 -17.95
C LYS A 347 31.23 30.10 -19.30
N ASP A 348 31.94 29.00 -19.54
CA ASP A 348 32.56 28.71 -20.84
C ASP A 348 31.51 28.62 -21.95
N LEU A 349 30.38 27.94 -21.69
CA LEU A 349 29.28 27.83 -22.63
C LEU A 349 28.62 29.18 -22.91
N VAL A 350 28.39 29.99 -21.88
CA VAL A 350 27.85 31.36 -22.02
C VAL A 350 28.85 32.26 -22.77
N GLY A 351 30.13 32.20 -22.43
CA GLY A 351 31.20 32.95 -23.10
C GLY A 351 31.29 32.66 -24.59
N LYS A 352 31.06 31.40 -24.99
CA LYS A 352 31.06 30.93 -26.39
C LYS A 352 29.70 31.03 -27.09
N ASP A 353 28.71 31.70 -26.48
CA ASP A 353 27.33 31.84 -27.01
C ASP A 353 26.61 30.51 -27.29
N LYS A 354 27.05 29.42 -26.64
CA LYS A 354 26.43 28.10 -26.72
C LYS A 354 25.29 27.92 -25.72
N LEU A 355 25.19 28.81 -24.73
CA LEU A 355 24.15 28.82 -23.70
C LEU A 355 23.86 30.29 -23.35
N LYS A 356 22.59 30.65 -23.19
CA LYS A 356 22.22 31.97 -22.66
C LYS A 356 22.03 31.86 -21.15
N PRO A 357 22.36 32.90 -20.34
CA PRO A 357 22.11 32.88 -18.89
C PRO A 357 20.68 32.49 -18.51
N VAL A 358 19.68 32.97 -19.26
CA VAL A 358 18.26 32.66 -19.07
C VAL A 358 17.94 31.17 -19.13
N ALA A 359 18.74 30.36 -19.84
CA ALA A 359 18.53 28.91 -19.93
C ALA A 359 18.65 28.21 -18.57
N LEU A 360 19.40 28.79 -17.61
CA LEU A 360 19.42 28.29 -16.23
C LEU A 360 18.09 28.54 -15.51
N VAL A 361 17.40 29.64 -15.83
CA VAL A 361 16.08 29.92 -15.27
C VAL A 361 15.05 29.00 -15.91
N GLU A 362 15.06 28.87 -17.24
CA GLU A 362 14.17 27.99 -18.00
C GLU A 362 14.29 26.52 -17.57
N TYR A 363 15.49 26.06 -17.23
CA TYR A 363 15.70 24.70 -16.71
C TYR A 363 14.97 24.45 -15.38
N LEU A 364 14.79 25.48 -14.57
CA LEU A 364 14.13 25.38 -13.26
C LEU A 364 12.62 25.58 -13.33
N GLU A 365 12.11 26.06 -14.45
CA GLU A 365 10.68 26.33 -14.63
C GLU A 365 10.05 25.17 -15.43
N ALA A 366 9.13 24.46 -14.78
CA ALA A 366 8.31 23.47 -15.45
C ALA A 366 7.20 24.16 -16.27
N ALA A 367 6.60 23.44 -17.22
CA ALA A 367 5.49 23.92 -18.06
C ALA A 367 4.22 24.37 -17.31
N ASN A 368 4.20 24.28 -15.97
CA ASN A 368 3.10 24.70 -15.08
C ASN A 368 3.55 25.74 -14.03
N SER A 369 4.62 26.50 -14.30
CA SER A 369 5.13 27.55 -13.39
C SER A 369 4.44 28.89 -13.63
#